data_AF-A0A2E7E9Z0-F1
#
_entry.id   AF-A0A2E7E9Z0-F1
#
_cell.length_a   1.000
_cell.length_b   1.000
_cell.length_c   1.000
_cell.angle_alpha   90.00
_cell.angle_beta   90.00
_cell.angle_gamma   90.00
#
_symmetry.space_group_name_H-M   'P 1'
#
loop_
_entity.id
_entity.type
_entity.pdbx_description
1 polymer ?
#
loop_
_entity_poly.entity_id
_entity_poly.type
_entity_poly.pdbx_seq_one_letter_code
_entity_poly.pdbx_strand_id
1 'polypeptide(L)'
;MPTKGGIMIRKLLALCLLVTTWLTAPLTVHAKTDPLIVVRSTAAELTTRLVEDKALITAQSHYLEQMIEDLLSPVVDYRHMSRQALGKYWKRASEGQKLEFQATFKRKLIRTYSHAFKAFQGQELHFGPALFQDNNTDRALIRSYLKDSEGKRVHLDYRLHHQNSWQIHDIVIEGISLAKTFKDQIQDLIKQNGLSRALSKLNREFPDTRPKVVLGSDNWAPYASETLPDKGLAVAIVSSVLEHLGYRVEIRFSPWKKLLEEASEGNLDGLLATWPNQTPPYFLLSEAYLKSELRFIKRSDDPFTYKNPDQLSQFLQDKSYRLGIFANYNYQDYIGEIEGHFDVEKLDYCSQLFREVASNNIDLALVDRWIADNELASKENIADYLSMVPEGIAETSIHLALSQQNSALNSKTLLEGFNKVLARLQQSGEYQDLLIRHQYPQ
;
A
#
# COMPACT_ATOMS: atom_id res chain seq x y z
N MET A 1 5.35 -85.59 -30.14
CA MET A 1 6.82 -85.34 -30.25
C MET A 1 7.05 -83.84 -30.21
N PRO A 2 8.10 -83.36 -29.51
CA PRO A 2 7.91 -82.97 -28.12
C PRO A 2 8.32 -81.52 -27.81
N THR A 3 8.08 -81.14 -26.54
CA THR A 3 8.80 -80.15 -25.72
C THR A 3 8.55 -78.66 -25.98
N LYS A 4 8.52 -77.76 -25.01
CA LYS A 4 8.58 -77.70 -23.52
C LYS A 4 8.33 -76.20 -23.27
N GLY A 5 7.38 -75.75 -22.45
CA GLY A 5 7.39 -75.70 -20.98
C GLY A 5 6.55 -74.44 -20.64
N GLY A 6 5.59 -74.46 -19.73
CA GLY A 6 5.77 -74.75 -18.31
C GLY A 6 6.53 -73.56 -17.70
N ILE A 7 5.85 -72.57 -17.12
CA ILE A 7 5.57 -72.43 -15.68
C ILE A 7 4.49 -71.32 -15.57
N MET A 8 3.26 -71.64 -15.13
CA MET A 8 2.76 -71.54 -13.73
C MET A 8 2.82 -70.11 -13.16
N ILE A 9 1.85 -69.52 -12.46
CA ILE A 9 0.50 -69.85 -11.97
C ILE A 9 0.06 -68.58 -11.16
N ARG A 10 -1.24 -68.46 -10.79
CA ARG A 10 -1.83 -67.59 -9.72
C ARG A 10 -2.05 -66.11 -10.09
N LYS A 11 -3.23 -65.46 -9.97
CA LYS A 11 -4.58 -65.66 -9.36
C LYS A 11 -5.55 -64.77 -10.18
N LEU A 12 -6.71 -65.21 -10.66
CA LEU A 12 -8.06 -65.25 -10.03
C LEU A 12 -8.63 -63.92 -9.48
N LEU A 13 -9.79 -63.56 -10.05
CA LEU A 13 -10.92 -62.72 -9.58
C LEU A 13 -10.97 -61.20 -9.86
N ALA A 14 -11.90 -60.88 -10.76
CA ALA A 14 -13.08 -60.03 -10.57
C ALA A 14 -12.94 -58.50 -10.37
N LEU A 15 -13.37 -57.79 -11.41
CA LEU A 15 -14.39 -56.72 -11.39
C LEU A 15 -14.24 -55.62 -10.31
N CYS A 16 -13.70 -54.46 -10.73
CA CYS A 16 -14.15 -53.15 -10.25
C CYS A 16 -13.93 -52.10 -11.35
N LEU A 17 -14.97 -51.33 -11.63
CA LEU A 17 -14.97 -50.15 -12.49
C LEU A 17 -13.83 -49.20 -12.12
N LEU A 18 -13.10 -48.72 -13.13
CA LEU A 18 -12.46 -47.41 -13.07
C LEU A 18 -12.50 -46.82 -14.48
N VAL A 19 -13.58 -46.08 -14.72
CA VAL A 19 -13.66 -45.08 -15.79
C VAL A 19 -12.58 -44.05 -15.49
N THR A 20 -11.43 -44.16 -16.14
CA THR A 20 -10.44 -43.07 -16.14
C THR A 20 -10.95 -41.98 -17.07
N THR A 21 -11.80 -41.11 -16.55
CA THR A 21 -12.01 -39.78 -17.13
C THR A 21 -10.67 -39.06 -17.07
N TRP A 22 -10.01 -38.93 -18.22
CA TRP A 22 -8.95 -37.96 -18.37
C TRP A 22 -9.56 -36.60 -18.10
N LEU A 23 -9.29 -36.03 -16.93
CA LEU A 23 -9.58 -34.64 -16.61
C LEU A 23 -8.65 -33.80 -17.48
N THR A 24 -9.00 -33.62 -18.76
CA THR A 24 -8.40 -32.55 -19.55
C THR A 24 -8.93 -31.26 -18.95
N ALA A 25 -8.18 -30.70 -18.00
CA ALA A 25 -8.37 -29.30 -17.64
C ALA A 25 -8.34 -28.51 -18.95
N PRO A 26 -9.40 -27.76 -19.30
CA PRO A 26 -9.32 -26.90 -20.47
C PRO A 26 -8.14 -25.97 -20.21
N LEU A 27 -7.12 -26.06 -21.06
CA LEU A 27 -6.13 -25.00 -21.18
C LEU A 27 -6.94 -23.77 -21.59
N THR A 28 -7.29 -22.94 -20.62
CA THR A 28 -7.77 -21.60 -20.87
C THR A 28 -6.60 -20.85 -21.49
N VAL A 29 -6.50 -20.94 -22.82
CA VAL A 29 -5.76 -19.98 -23.63
C VAL A 29 -6.45 -18.66 -23.35
N HIS A 30 -5.94 -17.92 -22.38
CA HIS A 30 -6.41 -16.59 -22.09
C HIS A 30 -6.19 -15.78 -23.36
N ALA A 31 -7.28 -15.40 -24.01
CA ALA A 31 -7.22 -14.56 -25.19
C ALA A 31 -6.44 -13.29 -24.80
N LYS A 32 -5.37 -13.03 -25.54
CA LYS A 32 -4.52 -11.87 -25.32
C LYS A 32 -5.38 -10.61 -25.36
N THR A 33 -5.33 -9.81 -24.29
CA THR A 33 -6.07 -8.55 -24.20
C THR A 33 -5.80 -7.69 -25.44
N ASP A 34 -6.81 -6.99 -25.97
CA ASP A 34 -6.62 -6.11 -27.13
C ASP A 34 -5.69 -4.94 -26.73
N PRO A 35 -4.58 -4.66 -27.47
CA PRO A 35 -3.69 -3.53 -27.17
C PRO A 35 -4.40 -2.17 -27.21
N LEU A 36 -5.46 -2.02 -28.01
CA LEU A 36 -6.26 -0.80 -28.02
C LEU A 36 -6.97 -0.60 -26.68
N ILE A 37 -7.47 -1.67 -26.06
CA ILE A 37 -8.11 -1.58 -24.74
C ILE A 37 -7.10 -1.07 -23.72
N VAL A 38 -5.87 -1.61 -23.70
CA VAL A 38 -4.81 -1.21 -22.77
C VAL A 38 -4.50 0.29 -22.90
N VAL A 39 -4.27 0.78 -24.11
CA VAL A 39 -3.98 2.21 -24.34
C VAL A 39 -5.18 3.09 -23.97
N ARG A 40 -6.37 2.71 -24.44
CA ARG A 40 -7.59 3.52 -24.25
C ARG A 40 -8.01 3.60 -22.79
N SER A 41 -7.96 2.51 -22.03
CA SER A 41 -8.32 2.50 -20.61
C SER A 41 -7.34 3.32 -19.78
N THR A 42 -6.03 3.18 -20.03
CA THR A 42 -5.04 3.98 -19.31
C THR A 42 -5.13 5.46 -19.66
N ALA A 43 -5.34 5.80 -20.93
CA ALA A 43 -5.54 7.19 -21.34
C ALA A 43 -6.80 7.77 -20.69
N ALA A 44 -7.91 7.02 -20.68
CA ALA A 44 -9.16 7.44 -20.04
C ALA A 44 -8.94 7.73 -18.55
N GLU A 45 -8.38 6.77 -17.80
CA GLU A 45 -8.10 6.93 -16.37
C GLU A 45 -7.18 8.13 -16.09
N LEU A 46 -6.09 8.27 -16.86
CA LEU A 46 -5.20 9.42 -16.74
C LEU A 46 -5.94 10.73 -16.96
N THR A 47 -6.72 10.84 -18.02
CA THR A 47 -7.46 12.09 -18.34
C THR A 47 -8.54 12.41 -17.30
N THR A 48 -9.25 11.39 -16.80
CA THR A 48 -10.21 11.54 -15.69
C THR A 48 -9.51 12.10 -14.47
N ARG A 49 -8.39 11.50 -14.07
CA ARG A 49 -7.63 11.92 -12.88
C ARG A 49 -7.02 13.31 -13.01
N LEU A 50 -6.55 13.70 -14.20
CA LEU A 50 -6.09 15.08 -14.46
C LEU A 50 -7.18 16.13 -14.24
N VAL A 51 -8.45 15.78 -14.51
CA VAL A 51 -9.60 16.66 -14.30
C VAL A 51 -10.05 16.62 -12.84
N GLU A 52 -10.28 15.43 -12.29
CA GLU A 52 -10.82 15.25 -10.93
C GLU A 52 -9.84 15.69 -9.83
N ASP A 53 -8.54 15.52 -10.04
CA ASP A 53 -7.50 15.88 -9.07
C ASP A 53 -6.90 17.26 -9.31
N LYS A 54 -7.50 18.10 -10.16
CA LYS A 54 -6.92 19.40 -10.54
C LYS A 54 -6.53 20.28 -9.35
N ALA A 55 -7.35 20.30 -8.29
CA ALA A 55 -7.04 21.03 -7.06
C ALA A 55 -5.81 20.45 -6.34
N LEU A 56 -5.73 19.13 -6.21
CA LEU A 56 -4.62 18.43 -5.55
C LEU A 56 -3.32 18.57 -6.35
N ILE A 57 -3.39 18.44 -7.68
CA ILE A 57 -2.26 18.68 -8.61
C ILE A 57 -1.73 20.11 -8.50
N THR A 58 -2.62 21.08 -8.33
CA THR A 58 -2.25 22.50 -8.18
C THR A 58 -1.58 22.75 -6.82
N ALA A 59 -2.12 22.16 -5.76
CA ALA A 59 -1.59 22.30 -4.42
C ALA A 59 -0.27 21.54 -4.18
N GLN A 60 -0.10 20.39 -4.85
CA GLN A 60 1.00 19.45 -4.65
C GLN A 60 1.56 18.99 -6.00
N SER A 61 2.59 19.67 -6.51
CA SER A 61 3.11 19.39 -7.85
C SER A 61 3.74 17.99 -8.01
N HIS A 62 4.28 17.44 -6.92
CA HIS A 62 4.88 16.10 -6.88
C HIS A 62 3.81 14.99 -6.99
N TYR A 63 2.58 15.26 -6.57
CA TYR A 63 1.45 14.34 -6.72
C TYR A 63 1.18 14.00 -8.20
N LEU A 64 1.23 14.99 -9.09
CA LEU A 64 1.05 14.75 -10.52
C LEU A 64 2.10 13.77 -11.07
N GLU A 65 3.36 13.92 -10.66
CA GLU A 65 4.43 13.05 -11.11
C GLU A 65 4.17 11.61 -10.67
N GLN A 66 3.81 11.42 -9.41
CA GLN A 66 3.49 10.11 -8.85
C GLN A 66 2.23 9.49 -9.45
N MET A 67 1.17 10.26 -9.63
CA MET A 67 -0.07 9.76 -10.23
C MET A 67 0.15 9.26 -11.66
N ILE A 68 0.90 10.01 -12.48
CA ILE A 68 1.27 9.57 -13.82
C ILE A 68 2.12 8.30 -13.75
N GLU A 69 3.04 8.26 -12.80
CA GLU A 69 3.92 7.12 -12.56
C GLU A 69 3.13 5.83 -12.29
N ASP A 70 2.18 5.88 -11.37
CA ASP A 70 1.37 4.75 -10.93
C ASP A 70 0.52 4.23 -12.08
N LEU A 71 -0.07 5.13 -12.87
CA LEU A 71 -0.92 4.77 -14.01
C LEU A 71 -0.14 4.20 -15.20
N LEU A 72 1.07 4.70 -15.43
CA LEU A 72 1.86 4.30 -16.61
C LEU A 72 2.77 3.10 -16.33
N SER A 73 3.23 2.87 -15.10
CA SER A 73 4.14 1.76 -14.76
C SER A 73 3.66 0.37 -15.19
N PRO A 74 2.37 0.01 -15.09
CA PRO A 74 1.88 -1.29 -15.54
C PRO A 74 1.91 -1.44 -17.07
N VAL A 75 1.75 -0.34 -17.81
CA VAL A 75 1.54 -0.37 -19.27
C VAL A 75 2.72 0.14 -20.08
N VAL A 76 3.75 0.73 -19.47
CA VAL A 76 4.95 1.23 -20.14
C VAL A 76 6.17 0.38 -19.76
N ASP A 77 6.87 -0.17 -20.75
CA ASP A 77 8.12 -0.93 -20.53
C ASP A 77 9.31 0.04 -20.40
N TYR A 78 9.38 0.73 -19.25
CA TYR A 78 10.48 1.63 -18.92
C TYR A 78 11.84 0.93 -18.95
N ARG A 79 11.90 -0.37 -18.65
CA ARG A 79 13.16 -1.12 -18.68
C ARG A 79 13.65 -1.27 -20.11
N HIS A 80 12.77 -1.62 -21.04
CA HIS A 80 13.08 -1.72 -22.45
C HIS A 80 13.46 -0.38 -23.06
N MET A 81 12.66 0.67 -22.80
CA MET A 81 12.97 2.02 -23.24
C MET A 81 14.33 2.50 -22.72
N SER A 82 14.61 2.26 -21.43
CA SER A 82 15.90 2.62 -20.81
C SER A 82 17.07 1.87 -21.45
N ARG A 83 16.90 0.57 -21.72
CA ARG A 83 17.89 -0.25 -22.45
C ARG A 83 18.13 0.26 -23.86
N GLN A 84 17.09 0.63 -24.58
CA GLN A 84 17.21 1.21 -25.92
C GLN A 84 17.94 2.57 -25.89
N ALA A 85 17.64 3.40 -24.90
CA ALA A 85 18.25 4.72 -24.73
C ALA A 85 19.76 4.63 -24.44
N LEU A 86 20.18 3.79 -23.49
CA LEU A 86 21.61 3.57 -23.23
C LEU A 86 22.32 2.82 -24.37
N GLY A 87 21.59 2.02 -25.14
CA GLY A 87 22.13 1.29 -26.29
C GLY A 87 23.36 0.47 -25.94
N LYS A 88 24.48 0.71 -26.64
CA LYS A 88 25.74 -0.02 -26.40
C LYS A 88 26.32 0.15 -24.99
N TYR A 89 25.98 1.24 -24.31
CA TYR A 89 26.47 1.52 -22.95
C TYR A 89 25.72 0.69 -21.89
N TRP A 90 24.53 0.17 -22.19
CA TRP A 90 23.76 -0.68 -21.27
C TRP A 90 24.57 -1.91 -20.80
N LYS A 91 25.31 -2.54 -21.72
CA LYS A 91 26.14 -3.73 -21.41
C LYS A 91 27.34 -3.40 -20.53
N ARG A 92 27.77 -2.13 -20.48
CA ARG A 92 28.94 -1.67 -19.71
C ARG A 92 28.56 -1.04 -18.38
N ALA A 93 27.28 -0.69 -18.20
CA ALA A 93 26.75 -0.11 -16.98
C ALA A 93 26.66 -1.18 -15.87
N SER A 94 26.97 -0.79 -14.63
CA SER A 94 26.68 -1.62 -13.45
C SER A 94 25.17 -1.72 -13.22
N GLU A 95 24.71 -2.68 -12.41
CA GLU A 95 23.29 -2.77 -12.05
C GLU A 95 22.79 -1.51 -11.34
N GLY A 96 23.59 -0.93 -10.43
CA GLY A 96 23.27 0.35 -9.80
C GLY A 96 23.08 1.48 -10.83
N GLN A 97 23.96 1.57 -11.83
CA GLN A 97 23.84 2.58 -12.91
C GLN A 97 22.61 2.36 -13.79
N LYS A 98 22.22 1.10 -14.04
CA LYS A 98 21.00 0.79 -14.81
C LYS A 98 19.75 1.21 -14.06
N LEU A 99 19.66 0.92 -12.77
CA LEU A 99 18.54 1.30 -11.91
C LEU A 99 18.44 2.82 -11.76
N GLU A 100 19.57 3.48 -11.50
CA GLU A 100 19.68 4.93 -11.39
C GLU A 100 19.24 5.60 -12.71
N PHE A 101 19.74 5.11 -13.85
CA PHE A 101 19.34 5.61 -15.16
C PHE A 101 17.85 5.42 -15.44
N GLN A 102 17.30 4.23 -15.16
CA GLN A 102 15.89 3.94 -15.41
C GLN A 102 14.98 4.86 -14.58
N ALA A 103 15.28 5.04 -13.29
CA ALA A 103 14.52 5.93 -12.41
C ALA A 103 14.54 7.37 -12.92
N THR A 104 15.71 7.87 -13.32
CA THR A 104 15.85 9.25 -13.81
C THR A 104 15.27 9.44 -15.21
N PHE A 105 15.37 8.44 -16.08
CA PHE A 105 14.72 8.46 -17.38
C PHE A 105 13.21 8.61 -17.24
N LYS A 106 12.61 7.81 -16.35
CA LYS A 106 11.19 7.84 -16.02
C LYS A 106 10.76 9.22 -15.48
N ARG A 107 11.48 9.77 -14.49
CA ARG A 107 11.28 11.15 -14.02
C ARG A 107 11.39 12.20 -15.12
N LYS A 108 12.41 12.10 -15.98
CA LYS A 108 12.61 13.05 -17.09
C LYS A 108 11.42 13.06 -18.04
N LEU A 109 10.93 11.89 -18.46
CA LEU A 109 9.78 11.80 -19.36
C LEU A 109 8.56 12.48 -18.73
N ILE A 110 8.21 12.11 -17.49
CA ILE A 110 7.05 12.67 -16.78
C ILE A 110 7.17 14.19 -16.64
N ARG A 111 8.34 14.70 -16.22
CA ARG A 111 8.57 16.14 -16.05
C ARG A 111 8.53 16.93 -17.35
N THR A 112 9.11 16.38 -18.41
CA THR A 112 9.14 17.04 -19.74
C THR A 112 7.72 17.31 -20.24
N TYR A 113 6.77 16.42 -19.95
CA TYR A 113 5.38 16.53 -20.39
C TYR A 113 4.41 17.01 -19.30
N SER A 114 4.89 17.26 -18.08
CA SER A 114 4.09 17.71 -16.94
C SER A 114 3.24 18.95 -17.26
N HIS A 115 3.77 19.88 -18.06
CA HIS A 115 3.05 21.09 -18.44
C HIS A 115 1.85 20.80 -19.33
N ALA A 116 2.00 19.86 -20.28
CA ALA A 116 0.88 19.43 -21.12
C ALA A 116 -0.20 18.73 -20.28
N PHE A 117 0.20 17.88 -19.33
CA PHE A 117 -0.75 17.25 -18.41
C PHE A 117 -1.50 18.27 -17.54
N LYS A 118 -0.81 19.28 -17.00
CA LYS A 118 -1.45 20.37 -16.24
C LYS A 118 -2.38 21.23 -17.08
N ALA A 119 -2.09 21.40 -18.36
CA ALA A 119 -2.92 22.15 -19.30
C ALA A 119 -4.12 21.37 -19.84
N PHE A 120 -4.24 20.07 -19.52
CA PHE A 120 -5.37 19.27 -19.93
C PHE A 120 -6.67 19.78 -19.26
N GLN A 121 -7.72 19.92 -20.06
CA GLN A 121 -9.04 20.46 -19.65
C GLN A 121 -10.20 19.57 -20.09
N GLY A 122 -9.93 18.30 -20.42
CA GLY A 122 -10.94 17.39 -20.96
C GLY A 122 -10.97 17.36 -22.49
N GLN A 123 -9.84 17.64 -23.14
CA GLN A 123 -9.71 17.49 -24.60
C GLN A 123 -10.08 16.06 -25.02
N GLU A 124 -10.82 15.95 -26.13
CA GLU A 124 -11.27 14.66 -26.66
C GLU A 124 -10.09 13.89 -27.28
N LEU A 125 -9.89 12.63 -26.86
CA LEU A 125 -8.93 11.71 -27.45
C LEU A 125 -9.64 10.73 -28.39
N HIS A 126 -9.18 10.65 -29.62
CA HIS A 126 -9.67 9.70 -30.60
C HIS A 126 -8.63 8.64 -30.91
N PHE A 127 -9.04 7.37 -30.91
CA PHE A 127 -8.17 6.24 -31.19
C PHE A 127 -8.58 5.55 -32.49
N GLY A 128 -7.59 5.19 -33.30
CA GLY A 128 -7.74 4.27 -34.43
C GLY A 128 -7.69 2.80 -33.98
N PRO A 129 -7.93 1.86 -34.91
CA PRO A 129 -7.83 0.44 -34.63
C PRO A 129 -6.38 0.02 -34.34
N ALA A 130 -6.21 -1.14 -33.70
CA ALA A 130 -4.91 -1.74 -33.54
C ALA A 130 -4.34 -2.22 -34.87
N LEU A 131 -3.18 -1.69 -35.26
CA LEU A 131 -2.45 -2.09 -36.45
C LEU A 131 -1.32 -3.05 -36.06
N PHE A 132 -1.44 -4.32 -36.42
CA PHE A 132 -0.43 -5.33 -36.16
C PHE A 132 0.63 -5.35 -37.27
N GLN A 133 1.87 -5.66 -36.94
CA GLN A 133 2.90 -5.86 -37.97
C GLN A 133 2.69 -7.22 -38.67
N ASP A 134 2.87 -7.24 -40.00
CA ASP A 134 2.78 -8.48 -40.79
C ASP A 134 3.69 -9.56 -40.20
N ASN A 135 3.15 -10.77 -39.99
CA ASN A 135 3.81 -11.92 -39.38
C ASN A 135 4.25 -11.77 -37.90
N ASN A 136 3.93 -10.66 -37.22
CA ASN A 136 4.23 -10.46 -35.80
C ASN A 136 3.03 -9.86 -35.03
N THR A 137 2.17 -10.75 -34.53
CA THR A 137 1.03 -10.41 -33.67
C THR A 137 1.43 -9.92 -32.27
N ASP A 138 2.72 -9.91 -31.95
CA ASP A 138 3.28 -9.38 -30.70
C ASP A 138 3.76 -7.94 -30.80
N ARG A 139 3.47 -7.26 -31.92
CA ARG A 139 3.68 -5.82 -32.07
C ARG A 139 2.45 -5.14 -32.62
N ALA A 140 2.09 -4.03 -32.00
CA ALA A 140 0.94 -3.23 -32.40
C ALA A 140 1.28 -1.74 -32.42
N LEU A 141 0.63 -1.02 -33.33
CA LEU A 141 0.62 0.43 -33.42
C LEU A 141 -0.82 0.91 -33.19
N ILE A 142 -1.02 1.72 -32.16
CA ILE A 142 -2.27 2.45 -31.95
C ILE A 142 -2.03 3.89 -32.35
N ARG A 143 -2.73 4.37 -33.38
CA ARG A 143 -2.73 5.78 -33.77
C ARG A 143 -3.82 6.51 -33.02
N SER A 144 -3.54 7.73 -32.58
CA SER A 144 -4.53 8.57 -31.93
C SER A 144 -4.30 10.04 -32.25
N TYR A 145 -5.28 10.88 -31.91
CA TYR A 145 -5.08 12.31 -31.85
C TYR A 145 -5.91 12.92 -30.72
N LEU A 146 -5.39 13.98 -30.10
CA LEU A 146 -6.16 14.89 -29.26
C LEU A 146 -6.53 16.14 -30.06
N LYS A 147 -7.66 16.76 -29.77
CA LYS A 147 -7.97 18.12 -30.25
C LYS A 147 -7.62 19.11 -29.14
N ASP A 148 -6.70 20.02 -29.39
CA ASP A 148 -6.38 21.07 -28.42
C ASP A 148 -7.52 22.11 -28.31
N SER A 149 -7.33 23.13 -27.47
CA SER A 149 -8.31 24.20 -27.27
C SER A 149 -8.61 25.03 -28.52
N GLU A 150 -7.72 25.00 -29.51
CA GLU A 150 -7.86 25.71 -30.79
C GLU A 150 -8.44 24.80 -31.88
N GLY A 151 -8.76 23.54 -31.55
CA GLY A 151 -9.26 22.53 -32.48
C GLY A 151 -8.19 21.90 -33.36
N LYS A 152 -6.91 22.22 -33.14
CA LYS A 152 -5.79 21.58 -33.85
C LYS A 152 -5.62 20.17 -33.33
N ARG A 153 -5.36 19.24 -34.27
CA ARG A 153 -5.09 17.85 -33.95
C ARG A 153 -3.62 17.67 -33.59
N VAL A 154 -3.38 17.11 -32.41
CA VAL A 154 -2.05 16.65 -31.98
C VAL A 154 -2.05 15.14 -32.03
N HIS A 155 -1.24 14.57 -32.91
CA HIS A 155 -1.15 13.15 -33.17
C HIS A 155 -0.22 12.45 -32.17
N LEU A 156 -0.71 11.34 -31.61
CA LEU A 156 0.08 10.45 -30.77
C LEU A 156 -0.01 9.02 -31.29
N ASP A 157 1.15 8.41 -31.53
CA ASP A 157 1.25 7.00 -31.86
C ASP A 157 1.87 6.22 -30.70
N TYR A 158 1.19 5.17 -30.27
CA TYR A 158 1.67 4.24 -29.25
C TYR A 158 2.23 2.99 -29.94
N ARG A 159 3.50 2.68 -29.69
CA ARG A 159 4.13 1.45 -30.17
C ARG A 159 4.20 0.45 -29.03
N LEU A 160 3.52 -0.68 -29.19
CA LEU A 160 3.41 -1.70 -28.18
C LEU A 160 4.07 -2.99 -28.63
N HIS A 161 4.56 -3.72 -27.63
CA HIS A 161 4.96 -5.11 -27.77
C HIS A 161 4.22 -5.98 -26.76
N HIS A 162 4.16 -7.27 -27.03
CA HIS A 162 3.62 -8.24 -26.08
C HIS A 162 4.71 -9.23 -25.67
N GLN A 163 4.85 -9.43 -24.36
CA GLN A 163 5.66 -10.52 -23.80
C GLN A 163 4.73 -11.40 -22.96
N ASN A 164 4.38 -10.93 -21.77
CA ASN A 164 3.36 -11.53 -20.90
C ASN A 164 2.06 -10.72 -20.92
N SER A 165 2.18 -9.41 -21.19
CA SER A 165 1.11 -8.45 -21.36
C SER A 165 1.52 -7.42 -22.42
N TRP A 166 0.57 -6.64 -22.93
CA TRP A 166 0.88 -5.53 -23.81
C TRP A 166 1.51 -4.38 -23.05
N GLN A 167 2.64 -3.90 -23.54
CA GLN A 167 3.32 -2.75 -22.97
C GLN A 167 3.79 -1.80 -24.08
N ILE A 168 3.63 -0.51 -23.83
CA ILE A 168 4.13 0.59 -24.64
C ILE A 168 5.64 0.64 -24.47
N HIS A 169 6.36 0.55 -25.58
CA HIS A 169 7.82 0.66 -25.59
C HIS A 169 8.31 1.92 -26.31
N ASP A 170 7.41 2.72 -26.91
CA ASP A 170 7.70 4.04 -27.47
C ASP A 170 6.39 4.81 -27.70
N ILE A 171 6.45 6.13 -27.56
CA ILE A 171 5.39 7.06 -27.91
C ILE A 171 5.96 8.02 -28.95
N VAL A 172 5.20 8.30 -30.00
CA VAL A 172 5.56 9.28 -31.03
C VAL A 172 4.56 10.41 -31.00
N ILE A 173 5.02 11.63 -30.76
CA ILE A 173 4.17 12.83 -30.71
C ILE A 173 4.56 13.69 -31.91
N GLU A 174 3.59 14.01 -32.78
CA GLU A 174 3.84 14.82 -34.00
C GLU A 174 5.01 14.27 -34.85
N GLY A 175 5.10 12.93 -34.96
CA GLY A 175 6.19 12.25 -35.69
C GLY A 175 7.52 12.12 -34.94
N ILE A 176 7.64 12.70 -33.75
CA ILE A 176 8.86 12.69 -32.93
C ILE A 176 8.78 11.57 -31.89
N SER A 177 9.62 10.54 -32.05
CA SER A 177 9.73 9.41 -31.09
C SER A 177 10.41 9.87 -29.80
N LEU A 178 9.77 9.62 -28.66
CA LEU A 178 10.29 9.97 -27.34
C LEU A 178 11.53 9.14 -27.00
N ALA A 179 11.47 7.82 -27.20
CA ALA A 179 12.58 6.92 -26.89
C ALA A 179 13.80 7.24 -27.76
N LYS A 180 13.60 7.50 -29.05
CA LYS A 180 14.69 7.88 -29.97
C LYS A 180 15.30 9.23 -29.60
N THR A 181 14.47 10.25 -29.39
CA THR A 181 14.97 11.60 -29.06
C THR A 181 15.81 11.58 -27.80
N PHE A 182 15.35 10.88 -26.77
CA PHE A 182 16.11 10.74 -25.54
C PHE A 182 17.39 9.91 -25.72
N LYS A 183 17.34 8.81 -26.48
CA LYS A 183 18.52 8.01 -26.86
C LYS A 183 19.61 8.88 -27.48
N ASP A 184 19.25 9.71 -28.44
CA ASP A 184 20.21 10.56 -29.15
C ASP A 184 20.86 11.55 -28.16
N GLN A 185 20.06 12.21 -27.32
CA GLN A 185 20.54 13.12 -26.27
C GLN A 185 21.48 12.45 -25.26
N ILE A 186 21.12 11.29 -24.71
CA ILE A 186 21.95 10.62 -23.69
C ILE A 186 23.24 10.06 -24.30
N GLN A 187 23.19 9.53 -25.52
CA GLN A 187 24.38 9.00 -26.17
C GLN A 187 25.38 10.10 -26.48
N ASP A 188 24.94 11.28 -26.88
CA ASP A 188 25.82 12.42 -27.08
C ASP A 188 26.41 12.93 -25.77
N LEU A 189 25.62 12.94 -24.69
CA LEU A 189 26.13 13.29 -23.37
C LEU A 189 27.20 12.29 -22.88
N ILE A 190 26.99 10.99 -23.09
CA ILE A 190 27.95 9.93 -22.74
C ILE A 190 29.22 10.04 -23.59
N LYS A 191 29.11 10.31 -24.90
CA LYS A 191 30.29 10.49 -25.78
C LYS A 191 31.18 11.64 -25.29
N GLN A 192 30.58 12.74 -24.84
CA GLN A 192 31.31 13.92 -24.40
C GLN A 192 31.93 13.77 -23.00
N ASN A 193 31.26 13.05 -22.09
CA ASN A 193 31.55 13.12 -20.66
C ASN A 193 31.91 11.78 -20.00
N GLY A 194 31.72 10.66 -20.72
CA GLY A 194 31.71 9.31 -20.14
C GLY A 194 30.39 8.98 -19.43
N LEU A 195 30.14 7.68 -19.21
CA LEU A 195 28.86 7.18 -18.68
C LEU A 195 28.55 7.76 -17.29
N SER A 196 29.47 7.64 -16.33
CA SER A 196 29.21 8.06 -14.96
C SER A 196 28.87 9.54 -14.87
N ARG A 197 29.62 10.41 -15.56
CA ARG A 197 29.37 11.87 -15.54
C ARG A 197 28.06 12.22 -16.25
N ALA A 198 27.70 11.51 -17.32
CA ALA A 198 26.41 11.68 -17.98
C ALA A 198 25.23 11.34 -17.06
N LEU A 199 25.32 10.22 -16.33
CA LEU A 199 24.32 9.83 -15.33
C LEU A 199 24.23 10.85 -14.20
N SER A 200 25.36 11.26 -13.61
CA SER A 200 25.37 12.29 -12.56
C SER A 200 24.75 13.61 -13.02
N LYS A 201 25.01 14.04 -14.27
CA LYS A 201 24.40 15.25 -14.83
C LYS A 201 22.89 15.08 -14.97
N LEU A 202 22.44 13.94 -15.48
CA LEU A 202 21.01 13.65 -15.65
C LEU A 202 20.29 13.62 -14.29
N ASN A 203 20.89 13.03 -13.25
CA ASN A 203 20.29 12.98 -11.91
C ASN A 203 20.23 14.34 -11.24
N ARG A 204 21.20 15.21 -11.51
CA ARG A 204 21.18 16.59 -11.03
C ARG A 204 20.11 17.43 -11.74
N GLU A 205 19.84 17.16 -13.01
CA GLU A 205 18.81 17.85 -13.79
C GLU A 205 17.39 17.33 -13.46
N PHE A 206 17.27 16.03 -13.16
CA PHE A 206 16.00 15.37 -12.81
C PHE A 206 16.09 14.61 -11.48
N PRO A 207 16.34 15.32 -10.35
CA PRO A 207 16.45 14.71 -9.03
C PRO A 207 15.10 14.17 -8.56
N ASP A 208 15.09 13.22 -7.62
CA ASP A 208 13.88 12.92 -6.86
C ASP A 208 13.56 14.12 -5.95
N THR A 209 12.47 14.82 -6.25
CA THR A 209 12.03 16.01 -5.49
C THR A 209 10.85 15.71 -4.58
N ARG A 210 10.50 14.43 -4.40
CA ARG A 210 9.41 14.06 -3.49
C ARG A 210 9.70 14.55 -2.08
N PRO A 211 8.80 15.33 -1.46
CA PRO A 211 8.96 15.75 -0.07
C PRO A 211 9.04 14.52 0.85
N LYS A 212 9.76 14.66 1.95
CA LYS A 212 9.84 13.62 2.97
C LYS A 212 8.90 13.98 4.11
N VAL A 213 8.15 13.01 4.61
CA VAL A 213 7.33 13.10 5.82
C VAL A 213 7.87 12.09 6.84
N VAL A 214 8.10 12.55 8.05
CA VAL A 214 8.65 11.78 9.17
C VAL A 214 7.55 11.54 10.19
N LEU A 215 7.11 10.30 10.29
CA LEU A 215 6.03 9.88 11.17
C LEU A 215 6.55 9.04 12.33
N GLY A 216 5.92 9.21 13.49
CA GLY A 216 6.21 8.46 14.71
C GLY A 216 5.15 7.43 15.05
N SER A 217 5.55 6.32 15.64
CA SER A 217 4.65 5.39 16.32
C SER A 217 5.40 4.71 17.47
N ASP A 218 4.72 4.28 18.52
CA ASP A 218 5.30 3.35 19.49
C ASP A 218 5.21 1.91 18.96
N ASN A 219 5.72 0.94 19.72
CA ASN A 219 5.61 -0.47 19.36
C ASN A 219 4.25 -1.00 19.83
N TRP A 220 3.28 -0.95 18.92
CA TRP A 220 1.91 -1.40 19.10
C TRP A 220 1.56 -2.46 18.05
N ALA A 221 2.21 -3.62 18.15
CA ALA A 221 1.93 -4.76 17.29
C ALA A 221 0.50 -5.27 17.52
N PRO A 222 -0.23 -5.68 16.45
CA PRO A 222 0.23 -5.85 15.06
C PRO A 222 0.05 -4.60 14.15
N TYR A 223 -0.46 -3.48 14.68
CA TYR A 223 -0.70 -2.25 13.91
C TYR A 223 0.60 -1.58 13.47
N ALA A 224 1.55 -1.40 14.39
CA ALA A 224 2.82 -0.73 14.13
C ALA A 224 3.94 -1.28 15.02
N SER A 225 5.05 -1.75 14.44
CA SER A 225 6.25 -2.11 15.20
C SER A 225 7.47 -2.23 14.30
N GLU A 226 8.64 -1.87 14.82
CA GLU A 226 9.91 -1.94 14.09
C GLU A 226 10.25 -3.36 13.59
N THR A 227 9.80 -4.39 14.30
CA THR A 227 10.17 -5.79 14.03
C THR A 227 9.20 -6.52 13.09
N LEU A 228 8.07 -5.91 12.73
CA LEU A 228 7.06 -6.54 11.86
C LEU A 228 7.41 -6.39 10.38
N PRO A 229 6.99 -7.33 9.51
CA PRO A 229 6.93 -7.11 8.06
C PRO A 229 6.17 -5.82 7.74
N ASP A 230 6.72 -5.02 6.83
CA ASP A 230 6.22 -3.67 6.46
C ASP A 230 6.00 -2.74 7.68
N LYS A 231 6.61 -3.08 8.83
CA LYS A 231 6.46 -2.41 10.12
C LYS A 231 5.02 -2.42 10.68
N GLY A 232 4.15 -3.31 10.21
CA GLY A 232 2.75 -3.43 10.66
C GLY A 232 1.74 -2.78 9.72
N LEU A 233 0.46 -3.14 9.88
CA LEU A 233 -0.61 -2.77 8.95
C LEU A 233 -0.86 -1.26 8.88
N ALA A 234 -0.87 -0.56 10.01
CA ALA A 234 -1.11 0.88 10.03
C ALA A 234 0.00 1.62 9.29
N VAL A 235 1.25 1.18 9.45
CA VAL A 235 2.40 1.70 8.71
C VAL A 235 2.27 1.41 7.22
N ALA A 236 1.88 0.20 6.83
CA ALA A 236 1.72 -0.19 5.43
C ALA A 236 0.63 0.63 4.72
N ILE A 237 -0.55 0.80 5.34
CA ILE A 237 -1.64 1.62 4.79
C ILE A 237 -1.21 3.07 4.63
N VAL A 238 -0.69 3.69 5.70
CA VAL A 238 -0.33 5.12 5.64
C VAL A 238 0.83 5.35 4.67
N SER A 239 1.81 4.45 4.63
CA SER A 239 2.92 4.55 3.68
C SER A 239 2.44 4.44 2.24
N SER A 240 1.56 3.47 1.92
CA SER A 240 0.99 3.35 0.57
C SER A 240 0.23 4.63 0.16
N VAL A 241 -0.65 5.17 1.03
CA VAL A 241 -1.39 6.41 0.75
C VAL A 241 -0.45 7.59 0.49
N LEU A 242 0.57 7.78 1.34
CA LEU A 242 1.53 8.89 1.20
C LEU A 242 2.44 8.70 -0.02
N GLU A 243 2.84 7.47 -0.33
CA GLU A 243 3.61 7.17 -1.52
C GLU A 243 2.83 7.45 -2.80
N HIS A 244 1.53 7.11 -2.86
CA HIS A 244 0.62 7.51 -3.94
C HIS A 244 0.37 9.02 -4.01
N LEU A 245 0.55 9.74 -2.90
CA LEU A 245 0.58 11.20 -2.91
C LEU A 245 1.91 11.78 -3.42
N GLY A 246 2.93 10.95 -3.62
CA GLY A 246 4.25 11.37 -4.05
C GLY A 246 5.14 11.85 -2.90
N TYR A 247 4.91 11.37 -1.68
CA TYR A 247 5.80 11.59 -0.54
C TYR A 247 6.78 10.43 -0.38
N ARG A 248 7.91 10.72 0.26
CA ARG A 248 8.79 9.72 0.86
C ARG A 248 8.47 9.64 2.34
N VAL A 249 8.32 8.43 2.86
CA VAL A 249 7.93 8.22 4.26
C VAL A 249 9.13 7.72 5.07
N GLU A 250 9.40 8.37 6.18
CA GLU A 250 10.32 7.92 7.21
C GLU A 250 9.51 7.59 8.47
N ILE A 251 9.69 6.38 9.00
CA ILE A 251 8.99 5.92 10.20
C ILE A 251 9.98 5.82 11.35
N ARG A 252 9.67 6.47 12.47
CA ARG A 252 10.45 6.42 13.70
C ARG A 252 9.66 5.72 14.80
N PHE A 253 10.31 4.75 15.46
CA PHE A 253 9.75 4.09 16.63
C PHE A 253 10.36 4.64 17.90
N SER A 254 9.52 5.06 18.85
CA SER A 254 9.92 5.64 20.13
C SER A 254 8.75 5.60 21.11
N PRO A 255 8.95 5.65 22.44
CA PRO A 255 7.84 5.74 23.39
C PRO A 255 6.91 6.91 23.07
N TRP A 256 5.59 6.69 23.19
CA TRP A 256 4.55 7.63 22.76
C TRP A 256 4.75 9.06 23.28
N LYS A 257 5.06 9.20 24.57
CA LYS A 257 5.34 10.50 25.21
C LYS A 257 6.48 11.27 24.53
N LYS A 258 7.57 10.58 24.15
CA LYS A 258 8.71 11.21 23.48
C LYS A 258 8.35 11.66 22.06
N LEU A 259 7.49 10.91 21.36
CA LEU A 259 7.00 11.32 20.03
C LEU A 259 6.13 12.59 20.11
N LEU A 260 5.30 12.70 21.14
CA LEU A 260 4.52 13.92 21.39
C LEU A 260 5.42 15.12 21.69
N GLU A 261 6.49 14.93 22.46
CA GLU A 261 7.50 15.96 22.73
C GLU A 261 8.18 16.40 21.41
N GLU A 262 8.70 15.47 20.61
CA GLU A 262 9.34 15.77 19.31
C GLU A 262 8.38 16.48 18.33
N ALA A 263 7.11 16.08 18.28
CA ALA A 263 6.10 16.71 17.44
C ALA A 263 5.75 18.12 17.89
N SER A 264 5.74 18.38 19.21
CA SER A 264 5.50 19.70 19.77
C SER A 264 6.62 20.71 19.44
N GLU A 265 7.84 20.20 19.26
CA GLU A 265 9.02 20.97 18.86
C GLU A 265 9.16 21.14 17.34
N GLY A 266 8.29 20.50 16.55
CA GLY A 266 8.37 20.50 15.08
C GLY A 266 9.44 19.57 14.50
N ASN A 267 9.99 18.67 15.31
CA ASN A 267 11.01 17.68 14.91
C ASN A 267 10.40 16.39 14.30
N LEU A 268 9.08 16.26 14.37
CA LEU A 268 8.28 15.15 13.86
C LEU A 268 7.03 15.69 13.14
N ASP A 269 6.72 15.16 11.96
CA ASP A 269 5.61 15.64 11.12
C ASP A 269 4.25 15.14 11.58
N GLY A 270 4.21 13.96 12.21
CA GLY A 270 2.96 13.33 12.60
C GLY A 270 3.13 12.02 13.37
N LEU A 271 1.99 11.49 13.82
CA LEU A 271 1.86 10.24 14.54
C LEU A 271 0.96 9.26 13.76
N LEU A 272 1.31 7.98 13.85
CA LEU A 272 0.60 6.86 13.26
C LEU A 272 -0.12 6.04 14.32
N ALA A 273 -1.08 5.24 13.87
CA ALA A 273 -1.88 4.35 14.71
C ALA A 273 -2.55 5.07 15.90
N THR A 274 -3.06 6.28 15.64
CA THR A 274 -3.48 7.21 16.70
C THR A 274 -4.99 7.17 16.94
N TRP A 275 -5.41 7.09 18.20
CA TRP A 275 -6.81 7.35 18.57
C TRP A 275 -7.10 8.85 18.73
N PRO A 276 -8.31 9.33 18.39
CA PRO A 276 -8.66 10.74 18.49
C PRO A 276 -8.45 11.32 19.88
N ASN A 277 -8.77 10.57 20.92
CA ASN A 277 -8.68 11.01 22.31
C ASN A 277 -7.26 11.06 22.89
N GLN A 278 -6.27 10.51 22.18
CA GLN A 278 -4.85 10.59 22.53
C GLN A 278 -4.12 11.76 21.84
N THR A 279 -4.84 12.53 21.02
CA THR A 279 -4.25 13.49 20.10
C THR A 279 -4.35 14.92 20.65
N PRO A 280 -3.22 15.63 20.88
CA PRO A 280 -3.25 17.02 21.28
C PRO A 280 -3.94 17.95 20.26
N PRO A 281 -4.53 19.09 20.67
CA PRO A 281 -5.29 19.98 19.77
C PRO A 281 -4.49 20.60 18.60
N TYR A 282 -3.15 20.57 18.66
CA TYR A 282 -2.29 21.08 17.59
C TYR A 282 -2.05 20.06 16.48
N PHE A 283 -2.61 18.86 16.56
CA PHE A 283 -2.64 17.90 15.45
C PHE A 283 -3.94 18.00 14.67
N LEU A 284 -3.88 17.64 13.39
CA LEU A 284 -5.03 17.39 12.55
C LEU A 284 -5.14 15.88 12.29
N LEU A 285 -6.35 15.33 12.30
CA LEU A 285 -6.60 13.91 12.06
C LEU A 285 -7.07 13.67 10.63
N SER A 286 -6.59 12.59 10.02
CA SER A 286 -7.14 12.04 8.77
C SER A 286 -8.54 11.49 8.97
N GLU A 287 -9.20 11.07 7.89
CA GLU A 287 -10.26 10.06 7.99
C GLU A 287 -9.71 8.77 8.63
N ALA A 288 -10.59 7.99 9.25
CA ALA A 288 -10.21 6.71 9.85
C ALA A 288 -9.76 5.73 8.76
N TYR A 289 -8.63 5.05 8.98
CA TYR A 289 -8.15 4.00 8.08
C TYR A 289 -8.14 2.62 8.73
N LEU A 290 -8.37 2.50 10.04
CA LEU A 290 -8.62 1.25 10.75
C LEU A 290 -9.56 1.52 11.93
N LYS A 291 -10.01 0.45 12.58
CA LYS A 291 -10.81 0.49 13.80
C LYS A 291 -10.11 -0.34 14.88
N SER A 292 -10.33 0.04 16.13
CA SER A 292 -9.89 -0.69 17.31
C SER A 292 -11.12 -1.03 18.12
N GLU A 293 -11.22 -2.29 18.53
CA GLU A 293 -12.36 -2.80 19.26
C GLU A 293 -11.90 -3.24 20.64
N LEU A 294 -12.43 -2.64 21.69
CA LEU A 294 -11.97 -2.89 23.06
C LEU A 294 -12.70 -4.08 23.67
N ARG A 295 -11.92 -4.93 24.34
CA ARG A 295 -12.35 -6.19 24.96
C ARG A 295 -11.70 -6.39 26.33
N PHE A 296 -12.39 -7.14 27.18
CA PHE A 296 -11.79 -7.67 28.40
C PHE A 296 -11.12 -9.03 28.13
N ILE A 297 -9.93 -9.21 28.69
CA ILE A 297 -9.31 -10.50 28.91
C ILE A 297 -9.48 -10.87 30.37
N LYS A 298 -9.93 -12.09 30.62
CA LYS A 298 -10.14 -12.65 31.95
C LYS A 298 -9.51 -14.03 32.05
N ARG A 299 -9.42 -14.58 33.25
CA ARG A 299 -9.07 -15.98 33.43
C ARG A 299 -10.16 -16.90 32.85
N SER A 300 -9.77 -18.03 32.29
CA SER A 300 -10.70 -18.99 31.67
C SER A 300 -11.75 -19.53 32.63
N ASP A 301 -11.43 -19.65 33.92
CA ASP A 301 -12.31 -20.11 34.97
C ASP A 301 -13.12 -19.00 35.66
N ASP A 302 -12.88 -17.72 35.34
CA ASP A 302 -13.68 -16.62 35.87
C ASP A 302 -15.04 -16.57 35.13
N PRO A 303 -16.18 -16.59 35.84
CA PRO A 303 -17.51 -16.57 35.22
C PRO A 303 -17.94 -15.20 34.67
N PHE A 304 -17.11 -14.16 34.81
CA PHE A 304 -17.43 -12.80 34.37
C PHE A 304 -17.84 -12.74 32.89
N THR A 305 -19.01 -12.17 32.64
CA THR A 305 -19.60 -11.94 31.32
C THR A 305 -20.65 -10.85 31.43
N TYR A 306 -21.01 -10.23 30.30
CA TYR A 306 -22.07 -9.25 30.19
C TYR A 306 -22.66 -9.33 28.78
N LYS A 307 -23.88 -8.79 28.57
CA LYS A 307 -24.57 -8.89 27.28
C LYS A 307 -24.50 -7.63 26.43
N ASN A 308 -24.40 -6.46 27.07
CA ASN A 308 -24.35 -5.17 26.41
C ASN A 308 -23.46 -4.24 27.26
N PRO A 309 -22.48 -3.52 26.66
CA PRO A 309 -21.72 -2.49 27.36
C PRO A 309 -22.58 -1.50 28.15
N ASP A 310 -23.76 -1.11 27.67
CA ASP A 310 -24.68 -0.18 28.40
C ASP A 310 -25.14 -0.75 29.77
N GLN A 311 -25.14 -2.08 29.90
CA GLN A 311 -25.56 -2.77 31.12
C GLN A 311 -24.38 -3.26 31.95
N LEU A 312 -23.14 -3.02 31.52
CA LEU A 312 -21.93 -3.51 32.17
C LEU A 312 -21.86 -3.08 33.64
N SER A 313 -22.26 -1.85 33.95
CA SER A 313 -22.34 -1.34 35.34
C SER A 313 -23.22 -2.22 36.25
N GLN A 314 -24.27 -2.86 35.72
CA GLN A 314 -25.16 -3.75 36.48
C GLN A 314 -24.46 -5.07 36.85
N PHE A 315 -23.56 -5.56 35.99
CA PHE A 315 -22.77 -6.77 36.25
C PHE A 315 -21.55 -6.51 37.15
N LEU A 316 -21.21 -5.24 37.37
CA LEU A 316 -20.09 -4.80 38.20
C LEU A 316 -20.50 -4.37 39.62
N GLN A 317 -21.78 -4.49 40.00
CA GLN A 317 -22.30 -3.93 41.26
C GLN A 317 -21.79 -4.64 42.53
N ASP A 318 -21.51 -5.94 42.44
CA ASP A 318 -21.27 -6.78 43.64
C ASP A 318 -19.79 -7.12 43.88
N LYS A 319 -18.88 -6.77 42.95
CA LYS A 319 -17.45 -7.07 43.03
C LYS A 319 -16.64 -5.93 42.45
N SER A 320 -15.67 -5.42 43.22
CA SER A 320 -14.62 -4.55 42.68
C SER A 320 -13.57 -5.42 41.99
N TYR A 321 -13.33 -5.15 40.70
CA TYR A 321 -12.37 -5.90 39.89
C TYR A 321 -11.06 -5.12 39.76
N ARG A 322 -9.93 -5.79 39.88
CA ARG A 322 -8.62 -5.23 39.52
C ARG A 322 -8.50 -5.21 38.01
N LEU A 323 -8.46 -4.03 37.41
CA LEU A 323 -8.43 -3.83 35.97
C LEU A 323 -7.05 -3.36 35.52
N GLY A 324 -6.35 -4.21 34.78
CA GLY A 324 -5.13 -3.83 34.09
C GLY A 324 -5.42 -3.04 32.81
N ILE A 325 -4.72 -1.93 32.62
CA ILE A 325 -4.69 -1.17 31.37
C ILE A 325 -3.25 -0.85 30.94
N PHE A 326 -3.03 -0.65 29.64
CA PHE A 326 -1.72 -0.22 29.14
C PHE A 326 -1.54 1.29 29.34
N ALA A 327 -0.49 1.68 30.07
CA ALA A 327 -0.30 3.04 30.61
C ALA A 327 -0.20 4.15 29.55
N ASN A 328 0.25 3.81 28.33
CA ASN A 328 0.43 4.80 27.25
C ASN A 328 -0.86 5.13 26.50
N TYR A 329 -2.00 4.54 26.89
CA TYR A 329 -3.27 4.68 26.19
C TYR A 329 -4.36 5.28 27.06
N ASN A 330 -5.21 6.10 26.43
CA ASN A 330 -6.32 6.80 27.07
C ASN A 330 -7.55 5.90 27.14
N TYR A 331 -7.41 4.73 27.77
CA TYR A 331 -8.53 3.81 27.99
C TYR A 331 -9.62 4.40 28.88
N GLN A 332 -9.26 5.34 29.77
CA GLN A 332 -10.17 5.93 30.75
C GLN A 332 -11.39 6.58 30.10
N ASP A 333 -11.23 7.20 28.94
CA ASP A 333 -12.34 7.85 28.23
C ASP A 333 -13.41 6.85 27.77
N TYR A 334 -13.07 5.57 27.63
CA TYR A 334 -13.98 4.50 27.23
C TYR A 334 -14.60 3.74 28.40
N ILE A 335 -14.07 3.93 29.62
CA ILE A 335 -14.58 3.26 30.83
C ILE A 335 -15.05 4.26 31.90
N GLY A 336 -15.06 5.57 31.63
CA GLY A 336 -15.30 6.59 32.66
C GLY A 336 -16.59 6.41 33.49
N GLU A 337 -17.68 5.98 32.86
CA GLU A 337 -18.96 5.73 33.58
C GLU A 337 -18.91 4.52 34.53
N ILE A 338 -17.98 3.59 34.28
CA ILE A 338 -17.83 2.34 35.02
C ILE A 338 -16.49 2.27 35.76
N GLU A 339 -15.64 3.29 35.66
CA GLU A 339 -14.29 3.31 36.23
C GLU A 339 -14.33 3.10 37.74
N GLY A 340 -15.35 3.63 38.42
CA GLY A 340 -15.54 3.47 39.87
C GLY A 340 -15.78 2.04 40.35
N HIS A 341 -16.04 1.10 39.44
CA HIS A 341 -16.15 -0.33 39.76
C HIS A 341 -14.80 -1.08 39.70
N PHE A 342 -13.75 -0.41 39.25
CA PHE A 342 -12.44 -1.01 39.05
C PHE A 342 -11.37 -0.42 39.98
N ASP A 343 -10.49 -1.28 40.46
CA ASP A 343 -9.18 -0.88 40.97
C ASP A 343 -8.20 -0.91 39.78
N VAL A 344 -7.92 0.26 39.19
CA VAL A 344 -7.21 0.37 37.91
C VAL A 344 -5.70 0.31 38.11
N GLU A 345 -5.07 -0.72 37.54
CA GLU A 345 -3.62 -0.88 37.51
C GLU A 345 -3.07 -0.54 36.11
N LYS A 346 -2.13 0.40 36.05
CA LYS A 346 -1.48 0.82 34.80
C LYS A 346 -0.14 0.09 34.64
N LEU A 347 0.02 -0.62 33.54
CA LEU A 347 1.26 -1.36 33.22
C LEU A 347 1.96 -0.75 32.00
N ASP A 348 3.29 -0.80 31.99
CA ASP A 348 4.14 -0.22 30.93
C ASP A 348 4.30 -1.13 29.69
N TYR A 349 3.79 -2.36 29.73
CA TYR A 349 3.89 -3.30 28.63
C TYR A 349 2.59 -4.08 28.45
N CYS A 350 2.02 -4.05 27.25
CA CYS A 350 0.79 -4.79 26.94
C CYS A 350 0.95 -6.30 27.25
N SER A 351 2.11 -6.89 26.93
CA SER A 351 2.41 -8.29 27.23
C SER A 351 2.35 -8.65 28.73
N GLN A 352 2.53 -7.67 29.63
CA GLN A 352 2.47 -7.86 31.06
C GLN A 352 1.03 -8.08 31.51
N LEU A 353 0.06 -7.37 30.93
CA LEU A 353 -1.37 -7.49 31.27
C LEU A 353 -1.83 -8.94 31.24
N PHE A 354 -1.54 -9.67 30.16
CA PHE A 354 -1.92 -11.07 30.01
C PHE A 354 -1.30 -11.96 31.09
N ARG A 355 -0.04 -11.71 31.48
CA ARG A 355 0.63 -12.48 32.54
C ARG A 355 0.04 -12.20 33.91
N GLU A 356 -0.31 -10.95 34.20
CA GLU A 356 -0.91 -10.58 35.49
C GLU A 356 -2.33 -11.16 35.62
N VAL A 357 -3.13 -11.19 34.53
CA VAL A 357 -4.43 -11.89 34.53
C VAL A 357 -4.23 -13.38 34.75
N ALA A 358 -3.32 -14.02 34.00
CA ALA A 358 -3.08 -15.46 34.13
C ALA A 358 -2.58 -15.85 35.53
N SER A 359 -1.83 -14.97 36.19
CA SER A 359 -1.30 -15.14 37.55
C SER A 359 -2.28 -14.73 38.64
N ASN A 360 -3.48 -14.27 38.28
CA ASN A 360 -4.51 -13.79 39.21
C ASN A 360 -4.08 -12.55 40.04
N ASN A 361 -3.14 -11.76 39.53
CA ASN A 361 -2.70 -10.48 40.11
C ASN A 361 -3.60 -9.31 39.72
N ILE A 362 -4.22 -9.40 38.54
CA ILE A 362 -5.37 -8.58 38.12
C ILE A 362 -6.49 -9.51 37.67
N ASP A 363 -7.74 -9.04 37.74
CA ASP A 363 -8.90 -9.85 37.40
C ASP A 363 -9.25 -9.74 35.91
N LEU A 364 -9.14 -8.52 35.37
CA LEU A 364 -9.45 -8.19 33.99
C LEU A 364 -8.33 -7.37 33.37
N ALA A 365 -8.10 -7.51 32.07
CA ALA A 365 -7.31 -6.57 31.28
C ALA A 365 -8.14 -5.98 30.14
N LEU A 366 -8.12 -4.66 30.00
CA LEU A 366 -8.75 -3.96 28.88
C LEU A 366 -7.75 -3.75 27.75
N VAL A 367 -8.02 -4.35 26.59
CA VAL A 367 -7.12 -4.35 25.44
C VAL A 367 -7.89 -4.28 24.13
N ASP A 368 -7.19 -3.92 23.05
CA ASP A 368 -7.69 -4.09 21.69
C ASP A 368 -7.86 -5.57 21.33
N ARG A 369 -8.95 -5.90 20.63
CA ARG A 369 -9.31 -7.26 20.22
C ARG A 369 -8.23 -7.91 19.36
N TRP A 370 -7.72 -7.22 18.35
CA TRP A 370 -6.75 -7.81 17.44
C TRP A 370 -5.41 -8.05 18.14
N ILE A 371 -5.04 -7.19 19.08
CA ILE A 371 -3.88 -7.42 19.96
C ILE A 371 -4.09 -8.65 20.83
N ALA A 372 -5.26 -8.78 21.47
CA ALA A 372 -5.60 -9.96 22.25
C ALA A 372 -5.52 -11.24 21.43
N ASP A 373 -6.11 -11.25 20.22
CA ASP A 373 -6.07 -12.39 19.31
C ASP A 373 -4.61 -12.80 18.99
N ASN A 374 -3.73 -11.83 18.72
CA ASN A 374 -2.32 -12.09 18.43
C ASN A 374 -1.53 -12.57 19.66
N GLU A 375 -1.79 -11.97 20.82
CA GLU A 375 -1.12 -12.32 22.08
C GLU A 375 -1.51 -13.73 22.55
N LEU A 376 -2.79 -14.08 22.48
CA LEU A 376 -3.28 -15.41 22.82
C LEU A 376 -2.79 -16.48 21.81
N ALA A 377 -2.72 -16.15 20.52
CA ALA A 377 -2.20 -17.08 19.52
C ALA A 377 -0.69 -17.33 19.62
N SER A 378 0.08 -16.36 20.13
CA SER A 378 1.55 -16.45 20.18
C SER A 378 2.12 -17.01 21.49
N LYS A 379 1.30 -17.17 22.53
CA LYS A 379 1.74 -17.57 23.88
C LYS A 379 0.95 -18.72 24.46
N GLU A 380 1.14 -19.91 23.89
CA GLU A 380 0.47 -21.16 24.29
C GLU A 380 0.50 -21.39 25.81
N ASN A 381 1.63 -21.09 26.47
CA ASN A 381 1.82 -21.32 27.91
C ASN A 381 0.87 -20.53 28.83
N ILE A 382 0.34 -19.38 28.39
CA ILE A 382 -0.61 -18.58 29.19
C ILE A 382 -2.01 -18.55 28.57
N ALA A 383 -2.13 -18.81 27.26
CA ALA A 383 -3.39 -18.75 26.53
C ALA A 383 -4.45 -19.71 27.11
N ASP A 384 -4.05 -20.90 27.56
CA ASP A 384 -4.97 -21.88 28.16
C ASP A 384 -5.67 -21.36 29.43
N TYR A 385 -5.03 -20.43 30.14
CA TYR A 385 -5.55 -19.82 31.37
C TYR A 385 -6.37 -18.57 31.12
N LEU A 386 -6.45 -18.10 29.87
CA LEU A 386 -7.06 -16.83 29.51
C LEU A 386 -8.22 -17.05 28.54
N SER A 387 -9.22 -16.20 28.66
CA SER A 387 -10.32 -16.12 27.70
C SER A 387 -10.66 -14.65 27.43
N MET A 388 -10.95 -14.34 26.18
CA MET A 388 -11.49 -13.04 25.80
C MET A 388 -13.00 -13.03 26.02
N VAL A 389 -13.51 -11.98 26.66
CA VAL A 389 -14.95 -11.76 26.76
C VAL A 389 -15.49 -11.45 25.36
N PRO A 390 -16.49 -12.18 24.84
CA PRO A 390 -16.95 -12.01 23.46
C PRO A 390 -17.49 -10.62 23.16
N GLU A 391 -18.21 -10.03 24.12
CA GLU A 391 -18.87 -8.75 24.00
C GLU A 391 -17.87 -7.59 24.04
N GLY A 392 -18.13 -6.56 23.22
CA GLY A 392 -17.34 -5.34 23.17
C GLY A 392 -17.64 -4.36 24.27
N ILE A 393 -16.66 -3.54 24.61
CA ILE A 393 -16.81 -2.46 25.60
C ILE A 393 -17.02 -1.15 24.85
N ALA A 394 -16.13 -0.86 23.90
CA ALA A 394 -16.17 0.32 23.06
C ALA A 394 -15.46 0.05 21.73
N GLU A 395 -15.75 0.88 20.73
CA GLU A 395 -15.01 0.94 19.48
C GLU A 395 -14.39 2.33 19.35
N THR A 396 -13.17 2.39 18.83
CA THR A 396 -12.51 3.65 18.48
C THR A 396 -11.86 3.55 17.11
N SER A 397 -11.76 4.67 16.43
CA SER A 397 -11.16 4.76 15.11
C SER A 397 -9.66 5.04 15.19
N ILE A 398 -8.91 4.56 14.20
CA ILE A 398 -7.46 4.76 14.10
C ILE A 398 -7.16 5.68 12.92
N HIS A 399 -6.36 6.71 13.18
CA HIS A 399 -6.09 7.83 12.27
C HIS A 399 -4.59 8.10 12.08
N LEU A 400 -4.28 8.88 11.06
CA LEU A 400 -3.01 9.57 10.90
C LEU A 400 -3.19 10.94 11.53
N ALA A 401 -2.31 11.31 12.46
CA ALA A 401 -2.32 12.62 13.08
C ALA A 401 -1.14 13.44 12.54
N LEU A 402 -1.38 14.59 11.90
CA LEU A 402 -0.32 15.47 11.42
C LEU A 402 -0.17 16.70 12.31
N SER A 403 1.06 16.96 12.77
CA SER A 403 1.37 18.11 13.62
C SER A 403 1.23 19.41 12.82
N GLN A 404 0.67 20.44 13.44
CA GLN A 404 0.65 21.79 12.88
C GLN A 404 1.90 22.61 13.25
N GLN A 405 2.84 22.04 14.02
CA GLN A 405 4.04 22.74 14.47
C GLN A 405 5.15 22.78 13.43
N ASN A 406 5.22 21.78 12.54
CA ASN A 406 6.17 21.84 11.42
C ASN A 406 5.64 22.77 10.31
N SER A 407 6.06 24.03 10.34
CA SER A 407 5.71 25.03 9.33
C SER A 407 6.15 24.70 7.89
N ALA A 408 7.11 23.78 7.71
CA ALA A 408 7.53 23.34 6.38
C ALA A 408 6.51 22.38 5.73
N LEU A 409 5.63 21.77 6.52
CA LEU A 409 4.59 20.86 6.06
C LEU A 409 3.23 21.55 6.11
N ASN A 410 2.54 21.64 4.96
CA ASN A 410 1.14 22.05 4.95
C ASN A 410 0.26 20.85 5.34
N SER A 411 0.15 20.58 6.64
CA SER A 411 -0.56 19.42 7.21
C SER A 411 -2.03 19.34 6.77
N LYS A 412 -2.69 20.49 6.61
CA LYS A 412 -4.09 20.54 6.12
C LYS A 412 -4.19 20.03 4.69
N THR A 413 -3.41 20.59 3.77
CA THR A 413 -3.39 20.15 2.37
C THR A 413 -2.92 18.70 2.22
N LEU A 414 -1.99 18.25 3.07
CA LEU A 414 -1.57 16.86 3.09
C LEU A 414 -2.72 15.94 3.51
N LEU A 415 -3.46 16.25 4.58
CA LEU A 415 -4.61 15.45 5.00
C LEU A 415 -5.74 15.41 3.97
N GLU A 416 -6.04 16.54 3.33
CA GLU A 416 -7.03 16.59 2.24
C GLU A 416 -6.63 15.63 1.09
N GLY A 417 -5.35 15.63 0.72
CA GLY A 417 -4.79 14.66 -0.23
C GLY A 417 -4.87 13.22 0.29
N PHE A 418 -4.51 13.01 1.56
CA PHE A 418 -4.47 11.70 2.20
C PHE A 418 -5.84 11.05 2.18
N ASN A 419 -6.87 11.78 2.63
CA ASN A 419 -8.24 11.29 2.66
C ASN A 419 -8.75 10.96 1.25
N LYS A 420 -8.41 11.77 0.25
CA LYS A 420 -8.78 11.52 -1.15
C LYS A 420 -8.13 10.26 -1.71
N VAL A 421 -6.85 10.04 -1.41
CA VAL A 421 -6.11 8.84 -1.87
C VAL A 421 -6.57 7.60 -1.10
N LEU A 422 -6.74 7.69 0.21
CA LEU A 422 -7.27 6.60 1.05
C LEU A 422 -8.62 6.08 0.52
N ALA A 423 -9.56 6.99 0.23
CA ALA A 423 -10.86 6.62 -0.35
C ALA A 423 -10.72 5.87 -1.69
N ARG A 424 -9.73 6.22 -2.51
CA ARG A 424 -9.45 5.51 -3.77
C ARG A 424 -8.82 4.14 -3.54
N LEU A 425 -7.89 4.00 -2.60
CA LEU A 425 -7.28 2.71 -2.23
C LEU A 425 -8.32 1.73 -1.68
N GLN A 426 -9.29 2.24 -0.91
CA GLN A 426 -10.43 1.46 -0.42
C GLN A 426 -11.34 0.96 -1.56
N GLN A 427 -11.34 1.62 -2.71
CA GLN A 427 -12.13 1.23 -3.89
C GLN A 427 -11.33 0.37 -4.89
N SER A 428 -10.00 0.46 -4.92
CA SER A 428 -9.14 -0.21 -5.92
C SER A 428 -8.80 -1.67 -5.60
N GLY A 429 -9.14 -2.15 -4.39
CA GLY A 429 -8.78 -3.47 -3.88
C GLY A 429 -7.43 -3.53 -3.17
N GLU A 430 -6.55 -2.54 -3.38
CA GLU A 430 -5.23 -2.49 -2.73
C GLU A 430 -5.33 -2.42 -1.21
N TYR A 431 -6.26 -1.62 -0.69
CA TYR A 431 -6.53 -1.56 0.74
C TYR A 431 -6.94 -2.94 1.29
N GLN A 432 -7.79 -3.67 0.57
CA GLN A 432 -8.21 -5.01 0.97
C GLN A 432 -7.04 -6.01 0.94
N ASP A 433 -6.16 -5.90 -0.06
CA ASP A 433 -4.94 -6.72 -0.14
C ASP A 433 -4.01 -6.48 1.05
N LEU A 434 -3.89 -5.23 1.52
CA LEU A 434 -3.15 -4.90 2.74
C LEU A 434 -3.80 -5.56 3.96
N LEU A 435 -5.13 -5.44 4.13
CA LEU A 435 -5.83 -6.08 5.25
C LEU A 435 -5.61 -7.60 5.27
N ILE A 436 -5.73 -8.27 4.11
CA ILE A 436 -5.54 -9.73 3.98
C ILE A 436 -4.10 -10.11 4.26
N ARG A 437 -3.12 -9.42 3.66
CA ARG A 437 -1.69 -9.70 3.83
C ARG A 437 -1.27 -9.63 5.29
N HIS A 438 -1.83 -8.69 6.04
CA HIS A 438 -1.53 -8.49 7.46
C HIS A 438 -2.46 -9.26 8.40
N GLN A 439 -3.39 -10.07 7.89
CA GLN A 439 -4.31 -10.87 8.70
C GLN A 439 -5.18 -10.02 9.63
N TYR A 440 -5.63 -8.86 9.12
CA TYR A 440 -6.53 -7.98 9.85
C TYR A 440 -7.93 -8.62 9.96
N PRO A 441 -8.53 -8.69 11.16
CA PRO A 441 -9.87 -9.22 11.36
C PRO A 441 -10.89 -8.43 10.54
N GLN A 442 -11.63 -9.13 9.68
CA GLN A 442 -12.67 -8.54 8.82
C GLN A 442 -14.03 -8.49 9.49
#